data_AF-H9BWG8-F1
#
_entry.id   AF-H9BWG8-F1
#
_cell.length_a   1.000
_cell.length_b   1.000
_cell.length_c   1.000
_cell.angle_alpha   90.00
_cell.angle_beta   90.00
_cell.angle_gamma   90.00
#
_symmetry.space_group_name_H-M   'P 1'
#
loop_
_entity.id
_entity.type
_entity.pdbx_description
1 polymer ?
#
loop_
_entity_poly.entity_id
_entity_poly.type
_entity_poly.pdbx_seq_one_letter_code
_entity_poly.pdbx_strand_id
1 'polypeptide(L)'
;MVSSRIVVLEEKFHDKITSLIHKTLKSNEISSPELKQKIWEYEHDDDFKYGHKAGFLIGLIIGDYMKTYERFPSPDELIEIRKIIESHLDEIKDSILDHFFFYKE
;
A
#
# COMPACT_ATOMS: atom_id res chain seq x y z
N MET A 1 -13.74 -26.32 -1.91
CA MET A 1 -14.73 -25.37 -2.47
C MET A 1 -13.96 -24.33 -3.26
N VAL A 2 -14.15 -24.27 -4.58
CA VAL A 2 -13.53 -23.23 -5.41
C VAL A 2 -14.33 -21.96 -5.15
N SER A 3 -13.78 -21.04 -4.34
CA SER A 3 -14.34 -19.71 -4.21
C SER A 3 -14.21 -19.04 -5.58
N SER A 4 -15.31 -18.99 -6.33
CA SER A 4 -15.41 -18.19 -7.55
C SER A 4 -14.93 -16.77 -7.23
N ARG A 5 -13.81 -16.37 -7.85
CA ARG A 5 -13.27 -15.01 -7.72
C ARG A 5 -14.32 -14.06 -8.27
N ILE A 6 -14.99 -13.32 -7.39
CA ILE A 6 -15.74 -12.14 -7.79
C ILE A 6 -14.68 -11.09 -8.10
N VAL A 7 -14.37 -10.94 -9.39
CA VAL A 7 -13.57 -9.84 -9.92
C VAL A 7 -14.56 -8.68 -10.11
N VAL A 8 -14.37 -7.61 -9.35
CA VAL A 8 -15.23 -6.43 -9.33
C VAL A 8 -14.51 -5.24 -9.96
N LEU A 9 -13.18 -5.17 -9.82
CA LEU A 9 -12.35 -4.18 -10.47
C LEU A 9 -12.25 -4.46 -11.98
N GLU A 10 -12.23 -3.38 -12.76
CA GLU A 10 -11.90 -3.46 -14.18
C GLU A 10 -10.46 -3.96 -14.35
N GLU A 11 -10.22 -4.86 -15.32
CA GLU A 11 -8.90 -5.44 -15.60
C GLU A 11 -7.82 -4.37 -15.79
N LYS A 12 -8.15 -3.27 -16.46
CA LYS A 12 -7.23 -2.14 -16.64
C LYS A 12 -6.79 -1.50 -15.32
N PHE A 13 -7.68 -1.48 -14.32
CA PHE A 13 -7.33 -0.94 -13.01
C PHE A 13 -6.47 -1.93 -12.22
N HIS A 14 -6.68 -3.23 -12.41
CA HIS A 14 -5.81 -4.27 -11.83
C HIS A 14 -4.36 -4.13 -12.32
N ASP A 15 -4.15 -3.94 -13.63
CA ASP A 15 -2.83 -3.68 -14.20
C ASP A 15 -2.23 -2.38 -13.67
N LYS A 16 -3.06 -1.35 -13.50
CA LYS A 16 -2.64 -0.06 -12.94
C LYS A 16 -2.17 -0.21 -11.49
N ILE A 17 -2.88 -0.97 -10.66
CA ILE A 17 -2.47 -1.27 -9.28
C ILE A 17 -1.09 -1.93 -9.26
N THR A 18 -0.90 -2.97 -10.08
CA THR A 18 0.36 -3.71 -10.15
C THR A 18 1.52 -2.78 -10.59
N SER A 19 1.26 -1.92 -11.58
CA SER A 19 2.22 -0.91 -12.04
C SER A 19 2.57 0.11 -10.94
N LEU A 20 1.57 0.57 -10.19
CA LEU A 20 1.77 1.49 -9.06
C LEU A 20 2.61 0.85 -7.95
N ILE A 21 2.31 -0.40 -7.57
CA ILE A 21 3.10 -1.15 -6.58
C ILE A 21 4.56 -1.22 -7.03
N HIS A 22 4.84 -1.75 -8.22
CA HIS A 22 6.22 -1.89 -8.69
C HIS A 22 6.95 -0.55 -8.80
N LYS A 23 6.27 0.50 -9.26
CA LYS A 23 6.87 1.84 -9.35
C LYS A 23 7.24 2.37 -7.97
N THR A 24 6.34 2.22 -6.99
CA THR A 24 6.57 2.69 -5.61
C THR A 24 7.67 1.88 -4.93
N LEU A 25 7.68 0.55 -5.05
CA LEU A 25 8.67 -0.31 -4.40
C LEU A 25 10.09 -0.15 -4.96
N LYS A 26 10.23 0.28 -6.22
CA LYS A 26 11.52 0.56 -6.89
C LYS A 26 11.95 2.02 -6.79
N SER A 27 11.14 2.86 -6.15
CA SER A 27 11.49 4.27 -6.00
C SER A 27 12.55 4.44 -4.91
N ASN A 28 13.60 5.21 -5.22
CA ASN A 28 14.57 5.69 -4.23
C ASN A 28 14.08 6.99 -3.56
N GLU A 29 12.84 7.42 -3.82
CA GLU A 29 12.24 8.56 -3.12
C GLU A 29 12.01 8.16 -1.67
N ILE A 30 12.95 8.56 -0.82
CA ILE A 30 12.84 8.47 0.64
C ILE A 30 11.71 9.41 1.06
N SER A 31 10.57 8.85 1.46
CA SER A 31 9.55 9.60 2.19
C SER A 31 9.83 9.44 3.68
N SER A 32 10.38 10.49 4.29
CA SER A 32 10.60 10.54 5.74
C SER A 32 9.55 11.44 6.37
N PRO A 33 8.37 10.92 6.75
CA PRO A 33 7.40 11.73 7.46
C PRO A 33 7.98 12.12 8.83
N GLU A 34 8.05 13.42 9.09
CA GLU A 34 8.37 13.93 10.42
C GLU A 34 7.18 13.67 11.36
N LEU A 35 7.40 12.85 12.39
CA LEU A 35 6.40 12.53 13.38
C LEU A 35 6.54 13.46 14.58
N LYS A 36 5.42 14.03 15.05
CA LYS A 36 5.40 14.96 16.19
C LYS A 36 5.91 14.32 17.49
N GLN A 37 5.71 13.01 17.65
CA GLN A 37 6.13 12.24 18.83
C GLN A 37 6.08 10.74 18.49
N LYS A 38 6.78 9.89 19.25
CA LYS A 38 6.70 8.43 19.13
C LYS A 38 5.37 7.93 19.73
N ILE A 39 4.35 7.78 18.89
CA ILE A 39 3.01 7.32 19.30
C ILE A 39 2.89 5.79 19.24
N TRP A 40 3.62 5.16 18.32
CA TRP A 40 3.50 3.72 18.07
C TRP A 40 4.54 2.96 18.90
N GLU A 41 4.04 2.08 19.76
CA GLU A 41 4.86 1.06 20.42
C GLU A 41 5.01 -0.11 19.45
N TYR A 42 6.25 -0.40 19.07
CA TYR A 42 6.61 -1.54 18.23
C TYR A 42 7.91 -2.15 18.77
N GLU A 43 8.01 -3.47 18.68
CA GLU A 43 9.16 -4.23 19.19
C GLU A 43 10.33 -4.21 18.19
N HIS A 44 10.02 -4.18 16.89
CA HIS A 44 11.00 -4.18 15.80
C HIS A 44 10.66 -3.13 14.73
N ASP A 45 11.65 -2.31 14.39
CA ASP A 45 11.54 -1.24 13.37
C ASP A 45 11.08 -1.80 12.01
N ASP A 46 11.53 -3.01 11.66
CA ASP A 46 11.21 -3.65 10.37
C ASP A 46 9.72 -3.99 10.24
N ASP A 47 9.06 -4.40 11.32
CA ASP A 47 7.62 -4.69 11.33
C ASP A 47 6.81 -3.39 11.16
N PHE A 48 7.26 -2.31 11.80
CA PHE A 48 6.65 -1.00 11.63
C PHE A 48 6.83 -0.47 10.20
N LYS A 49 8.04 -0.58 9.64
CA LYS A 49 8.33 -0.20 8.25
C LYS A 49 7.48 -1.01 7.27
N TYR A 50 7.36 -2.32 7.47
CA TYR A 50 6.52 -3.18 6.63
C TYR A 50 5.05 -2.75 6.66
N GLY A 51 4.48 -2.56 7.85
CA GLY A 51 3.10 -2.07 8.02
C GLY A 51 2.89 -0.70 7.37
N HIS A 52 3.86 0.22 7.51
CA HIS A 52 3.82 1.53 6.88
C HIS A 52 3.83 1.44 5.35
N LYS A 53 4.73 0.64 4.74
CA LYS A 53 4.79 0.46 3.28
C LYS A 53 3.46 -0.08 2.73
N ALA A 54 2.89 -1.09 3.37
CA ALA A 54 1.59 -1.65 2.98
C ALA A 54 0.47 -0.60 3.10
N GLY A 55 0.42 0.15 4.21
CA GLY A 55 -0.56 1.22 4.41
C GLY A 55 -0.43 2.36 3.40
N PHE A 56 0.81 2.76 3.07
CA PHE A 56 1.09 3.79 2.07
C PHE A 56 0.59 3.37 0.68
N LEU A 57 0.88 2.13 0.26
CA LEU A 57 0.38 1.58 -1.01
C LEU A 57 -1.14 1.55 -1.07
N ILE A 58 -1.82 1.12 0.01
CA ILE A 58 -3.29 1.16 0.10
C ILE A 58 -3.80 2.59 -0.12
N GLY A 59 -3.23 3.57 0.59
CA GLY A 59 -3.63 4.97 0.46
C GLY A 59 -3.42 5.52 -0.95
N LEU A 60 -2.28 5.20 -1.56
CA LEU A 60 -1.93 5.62 -2.92
C LEU A 60 -2.90 5.03 -3.96
N ILE A 61 -3.20 3.74 -3.87
CA ILE A 61 -4.12 3.05 -4.77
C ILE A 61 -5.54 3.59 -4.63
N ILE A 62 -6.04 3.78 -3.38
CA ILE A 62 -7.36 4.38 -3.15
C ILE A 62 -7.42 5.80 -3.70
N GLY A 63 -6.36 6.59 -3.51
CA GLY A 63 -6.28 7.95 -4.05
C GLY A 63 -6.32 7.98 -5.59
N ASP A 64 -5.62 7.06 -6.24
CA ASP A 64 -5.65 6.93 -7.71
C ASP A 64 -7.01 6.42 -8.22
N TYR A 65 -7.64 5.49 -7.49
CA TYR A 65 -8.99 5.02 -7.77
C TYR A 65 -9.99 6.17 -7.75
N MET A 66 -9.98 6.96 -6.67
CA MET A 66 -10.90 8.10 -6.50
C MET A 66 -10.71 9.16 -7.58
N LYS A 67 -9.47 9.39 -8.04
CA LYS A 67 -9.19 10.29 -9.17
C LYS A 67 -9.70 9.75 -10.51
N THR A 68 -9.68 8.42 -10.68
CA THR A 68 -10.06 7.77 -11.94
C THR A 68 -11.58 7.67 -12.08
N TYR A 69 -12.28 7.32 -10.99
CA TYR A 69 -13.70 7.00 -11.01
C TYR A 69 -14.59 8.03 -10.30
N GLU A 70 -14.01 9.11 -9.77
CA GLU A 70 -14.70 10.20 -9.06
C GLU A 70 -15.57 9.72 -7.87
N ARG A 71 -15.24 8.56 -7.31
CA ARG A 71 -15.93 7.97 -6.16
C ARG A 71 -14.98 7.16 -5.28
N PHE A 72 -15.40 6.93 -4.04
CA PHE A 72 -14.72 6.00 -3.15
C PHE A 72 -14.96 4.54 -3.63
N PRO A 73 -13.97 3.62 -3.49
CA PRO A 73 -14.20 2.21 -3.79
C PRO A 73 -15.27 1.62 -2.87
N SER A 74 -16.11 0.75 -3.42
CA SER A 74 -17.08 -0.03 -2.65
C SER A 74 -16.37 -1.08 -1.77
N PRO A 75 -17.07 -1.68 -0.79
CA PRO A 75 -16.48 -2.70 0.07
C PRO A 75 -15.84 -3.87 -0.70
N ASP A 76 -16.47 -4.34 -1.77
CA ASP A 76 -15.93 -5.45 -2.56
C ASP A 76 -14.68 -5.04 -3.36
N GLU A 77 -14.66 -3.82 -3.90
CA GLU A 77 -13.47 -3.27 -4.57
C GLU A 77 -12.32 -3.05 -3.58
N LEU A 78 -12.60 -2.62 -2.36
CA LEU A 78 -11.59 -2.52 -1.30
C LEU A 78 -11.02 -3.89 -0.94
N ILE A 79 -11.86 -4.93 -0.87
CA ILE A 79 -11.42 -6.31 -0.62
C ILE A 79 -10.51 -6.77 -1.76
N GLU A 80 -10.87 -6.48 -3.01
CA GLU A 80 -10.06 -6.86 -4.16
C GLU A 80 -8.73 -6.10 -4.21
N ILE A 81 -8.73 -4.78 -3.97
CA ILE A 81 -7.50 -3.98 -3.83
C ILE A 81 -6.58 -4.59 -2.78
N ARG A 82 -7.12 -4.94 -1.60
CA ARG A 82 -6.34 -5.58 -0.53
C ARG A 82 -5.74 -6.91 -0.96
N LYS A 83 -6.51 -7.77 -1.65
CA LYS A 83 -6.00 -9.05 -2.16
C LYS A 83 -4.85 -8.89 -3.15
N ILE A 84 -4.90 -7.87 -4.01
CA ILE A 84 -3.80 -7.57 -4.93
C ILE A 84 -2.56 -7.13 -4.15
N ILE A 85 -2.70 -6.30 -3.12
CA ILE A 85 -1.57 -5.89 -2.27
C ILE A 85 -1.02 -7.08 -1.47
N GLU A 86 -1.91 -7.91 -0.94
CA GLU A 86 -1.57 -9.13 -0.21
C GLU A 86 -0.78 -10.13 -1.08
N SER A 87 -1.01 -10.14 -2.41
CA SER A 87 -0.22 -10.98 -3.32
C SER A 87 1.19 -10.45 -3.59
N HIS A 88 1.54 -9.26 -3.10
CA HIS A 88 2.86 -8.64 -3.25
C HIS A 88 3.56 -8.41 -1.90
N LEU A 89 3.10 -9.03 -0.79
CA LEU A 89 3.65 -8.77 0.55
C LEU A 89 5.15 -9.07 0.67
N ASP A 90 5.62 -10.13 0.01
CA ASP A 90 7.05 -10.48 0.00
C ASP A 90 7.88 -9.37 -0.67
N GLU A 91 7.41 -8.83 -1.81
CA GLU A 91 8.06 -7.70 -2.49
C GLU A 91 8.02 -6.41 -1.65
N ILE A 92 6.91 -6.18 -0.94
CA ILE A 92 6.75 -5.03 -0.05
C ILE A 92 7.75 -5.12 1.11
N LYS A 93 7.92 -6.32 1.67
CA LYS A 93 8.87 -6.58 2.75
C LYS A 93 10.31 -6.31 2.30
N ASP A 94 10.70 -6.85 1.15
CA ASP A 94 12.07 -6.78 0.62
C ASP A 94 12.40 -5.48 -0.11
N SER A 95 11.41 -4.60 -0.30
CA SER A 95 11.57 -3.35 -1.02
C SER A 95 12.62 -2.41 -0.41
N ILE A 96 13.46 -1.85 -1.28
CA ILE A 96 14.45 -0.81 -0.98
C ILE A 96 13.86 0.56 -0.62
N LEU A 97 12.52 0.71 -0.71
CA LEU A 97 11.81 1.92 -0.33
C LEU A 97 11.96 2.11 1.18
N ASP A 98 12.96 2.90 1.59
CA ASP A 98 13.25 3.13 2.99
C ASP A 98 12.51 4.36 3.50
N HIS A 99 11.81 4.19 4.62
CA HIS A 99 11.14 5.28 5.33
C HIS A 99 11.90 5.50 6.63
N PHE A 100 12.48 6.69 6.78
CA PHE A 100 13.08 7.10 8.04
C PHE A 100 12.05 7.88 8.83
N PHE A 101 11.77 7.41 10.04
CA PHE A 101 10.88 8.10 10.96
C PHE A 101 11.73 8.93 11.91
N PHE A 102 11.60 10.25 11.78
CA PHE A 102 12.20 11.20 12.72
C PHE A 102 11.14 11.69 13.69
N TYR A 103 11.48 11.77 14.97
CA TYR A 103 10.63 12.33 16.01
C TYR A 103 11.13 13.72 16.35
N LYS A 104 10.22 14.68 16.53
CA LYS A 104 10.59 15.99 17.09
C LYS A 104 11.12 15.81 18.52
N GLU A 105 12.27 16.41 18.80
CA GLU A 105 12.82 16.59 20.15
C GLU A 105 11.93 17.49 21.02
#